data_AF-A0A6P4INS5-F1
#
_entry.id   AF-A0A6P4INS5-F1
#
_cell.length_a   1.000
_cell.length_b   1.000
_cell.length_c   1.000
_cell.angle_alpha   90.00
_cell.angle_beta   90.00
_cell.angle_gamma   90.00
#
_symmetry.space_group_name_H-M   'P 1'
#
loop_
_entity.id
_entity.type
_entity.pdbx_description
1 polymer ?
#
loop_
_entity_poly.entity_id
_entity_poly.type
_entity_poly.pdbx_seq_one_letter_code
_entity_poly.pdbx_strand_id
1 'polypeptide(L)'
;MMRTGFVILCVILSQLLPSILAIRVHCRHTERIHEENIHHCCQHPDGHNDVTESCAKQTNFHLPNPNEEAIEDVTVDQAMMGTCWAKCVFDHYNLMENGTLDMIKVRSYYKRYHKTDPEYETEMLNAYEKCHSLTETATEQFLSLPIVRTFGTAKFCKPTSSIIMSCVIYNFFHSCPKNRWSNTTECQETLAFAKRCKDVLTTM
;
A
#
# COMPACT_ATOMS: atom_id res chain seq x y z
N MET A 1 -51.29 30.52 -13.31
CA MET A 1 -50.41 29.74 -14.22
C MET A 1 -48.94 29.66 -13.77
N MET A 2 -48.58 30.00 -12.52
CA MET A 2 -47.17 30.01 -12.05
C MET A 2 -46.75 28.76 -11.25
N ARG A 3 -47.71 27.92 -10.82
CA ARG A 3 -47.46 26.74 -9.99
C ARG A 3 -46.99 25.52 -10.79
N THR A 4 -47.49 25.35 -12.01
CA THR A 4 -47.15 24.22 -12.89
C THR A 4 -45.74 24.32 -13.46
N GLY A 5 -45.25 25.52 -13.77
CA GLY A 5 -43.89 25.73 -14.27
C GLY A 5 -42.80 25.39 -13.25
N PHE A 6 -43.04 25.67 -11.96
CA PHE A 6 -42.10 25.38 -10.88
C PHE A 6 -41.97 23.87 -10.61
N VAL A 7 -43.08 23.13 -10.68
CA VAL A 7 -43.09 21.67 -10.50
C VAL A 7 -42.35 20.97 -11.65
N ILE A 8 -42.55 21.44 -12.88
CA ILE A 8 -41.87 20.88 -14.06
C ILE A 8 -40.36 21.14 -13.97
N LEU A 9 -39.94 22.33 -13.53
CA LEU A 9 -38.52 22.67 -13.34
C LEU A 9 -37.85 21.78 -12.29
N CYS A 10 -38.51 21.50 -11.16
CA CYS A 10 -38.00 20.61 -10.11
C CYS A 10 -37.89 19.14 -10.55
N VAL A 11 -38.82 18.65 -11.38
CA VAL A 11 -38.79 17.27 -11.91
C VAL A 11 -37.69 17.10 -12.96
N ILE A 12 -37.42 18.13 -13.77
CA ILE A 12 -36.31 18.09 -14.74
C ILE A 12 -34.96 18.19 -14.02
N LEU A 13 -34.85 19.02 -12.97
CA LEU A 13 -33.62 19.10 -12.15
C LEU A 13 -33.32 17.80 -11.41
N SER A 14 -34.32 17.05 -10.94
CA SER A 14 -34.11 15.76 -10.27
C SER A 14 -33.70 14.63 -11.22
N GLN A 15 -33.97 14.76 -12.52
CA GLN A 15 -33.51 13.82 -13.57
C GLN A 15 -32.11 14.15 -14.11
N LEU A 16 -31.60 15.36 -13.84
CA LEU A 16 -30.23 15.79 -14.21
C LEU A 16 -29.20 15.54 -13.10
N LEU A 17 -29.63 15.04 -11.95
CA LEU A 17 -28.70 14.54 -10.93
C LEU A 17 -28.08 13.23 -11.45
N PRO A 18 -26.75 13.15 -11.60
CA PRO A 18 -26.11 11.89 -11.96
C PRO A 18 -26.53 10.84 -10.93
N SER A 19 -27.15 9.77 -11.43
CA SER A 19 -27.52 8.64 -10.60
C SER A 19 -26.25 8.14 -9.93
N ILE A 20 -26.14 8.33 -8.62
CA ILE A 20 -25.05 7.76 -7.83
C ILE A 20 -25.30 6.24 -7.88
N LEU A 21 -24.68 5.56 -8.84
CA LEU A 21 -24.68 4.10 -8.91
C LEU A 21 -24.12 3.60 -7.58
N ALA A 22 -25.01 3.13 -6.71
CA ALA A 22 -24.61 2.59 -5.42
C ALA A 22 -23.85 1.28 -5.66
N ILE A 23 -22.54 1.30 -5.45
CA ILE A 23 -21.69 0.09 -5.52
C ILE A 23 -22.23 -0.92 -4.49
N ARG A 24 -22.66 -2.09 -4.97
CA ARG A 24 -23.07 -3.22 -4.12
C ARG A 24 -21.83 -4.04 -3.78
N VAL A 25 -21.54 -4.19 -2.49
CA VAL A 25 -20.36 -4.91 -2.00
C VAL A 25 -20.81 -6.20 -1.35
N HIS A 26 -20.21 -7.32 -1.77
CA HIS A 26 -20.42 -8.65 -1.20
C HIS A 26 -19.08 -9.17 -0.67
N CYS A 27 -18.89 -9.16 0.65
CA CYS A 27 -17.61 -9.54 1.29
C CYS A 27 -17.20 -11.02 1.14
N ARG A 28 -18.02 -11.83 0.45
CA ARG A 28 -17.73 -13.23 0.12
C ARG A 28 -17.27 -13.43 -1.33
N HIS A 29 -17.30 -12.37 -2.15
CA HIS A 29 -16.92 -12.41 -3.56
C HIS A 29 -15.61 -11.64 -3.74
N THR A 30 -14.53 -12.19 -3.19
CA THR A 30 -13.19 -11.58 -3.25
C THR A 30 -12.61 -11.64 -4.67
N GLU A 31 -13.05 -12.57 -5.50
CA GLU A 31 -12.61 -12.74 -6.89
C GLU A 31 -12.92 -11.54 -7.81
N ARG A 32 -13.79 -10.63 -7.37
CA ARG A 32 -14.08 -9.38 -8.08
C ARG A 32 -13.12 -8.26 -7.71
N ILE A 33 -12.40 -8.43 -6.61
CA ILE A 33 -11.37 -7.53 -6.17
C ILE A 33 -10.08 -8.14 -6.69
N HIS A 34 -9.58 -7.56 -7.77
CA HIS A 34 -8.27 -7.86 -8.31
C HIS A 34 -7.22 -7.36 -7.31
N GLU A 35 -6.97 -8.13 -6.25
CA GLU A 35 -6.04 -7.76 -5.18
C GLU A 35 -4.62 -7.60 -5.72
N GLU A 36 -4.27 -8.35 -6.77
CA GLU A 36 -3.04 -8.22 -7.54
C GLU A 36 -2.83 -6.81 -8.09
N ASN A 37 -3.92 -6.11 -8.41
CA ASN A 37 -3.97 -4.81 -9.07
C ASN A 37 -4.14 -3.66 -8.09
N ILE A 38 -4.28 -3.95 -6.80
CA ILE A 38 -4.63 -2.95 -5.80
C ILE A 38 -3.59 -1.83 -5.68
N HIS A 39 -2.33 -2.14 -6.01
CA HIS A 39 -1.19 -1.23 -5.97
C HIS A 39 -1.32 -0.05 -6.95
N HIS A 40 -2.05 -0.17 -8.08
CA HIS A 40 -2.29 0.96 -8.98
C HIS A 40 -3.45 1.86 -8.55
N CYS A 41 -4.24 1.44 -7.56
CA CYS A 41 -5.38 2.22 -7.10
C CYS A 41 -5.01 3.41 -6.23
N CYS A 42 -3.88 3.36 -5.55
CA CYS A 42 -3.36 4.48 -4.76
C CYS A 42 -1.99 4.90 -5.30
N GLN A 43 -1.87 6.14 -5.78
CA GLN A 43 -0.58 6.64 -6.25
C GLN A 43 0.43 6.76 -5.09
N HIS A 44 1.51 5.97 -5.18
CA HIS A 44 2.61 5.91 -4.20
C HIS A 44 3.96 6.24 -4.87
N PRO A 45 4.43 7.51 -4.82
CA PRO A 45 5.63 7.96 -5.50
C PRO A 45 6.91 7.21 -5.15
N ASP A 46 7.04 6.73 -3.91
CA ASP A 46 8.21 5.95 -3.49
C ASP A 46 8.17 4.49 -3.98
N GLY A 47 7.00 4.00 -4.41
CA GLY A 47 6.79 2.59 -4.80
C GLY A 47 7.39 2.20 -6.15
N HIS A 48 7.57 3.15 -7.07
CA HIS A 48 8.12 2.91 -8.41
C HIS A 48 9.01 4.09 -8.85
N ASN A 49 10.11 4.30 -8.12
CA ASN A 49 11.11 5.31 -8.46
C ASN A 49 12.46 4.66 -8.82
N ASP A 50 13.42 5.47 -9.28
CA ASP A 50 14.75 5.01 -9.71
C ASP A 50 15.48 4.18 -8.64
N VAL A 51 15.29 4.51 -7.36
CA VAL A 51 15.91 3.78 -6.23
C VAL A 51 15.28 2.42 -6.07
N THR A 52 13.95 2.35 -6.06
CA THR A 52 13.20 1.09 -5.97
C THR A 52 13.54 0.16 -7.13
N GLU A 53 13.61 0.66 -8.36
CA GLU A 53 14.02 -0.11 -9.53
C GLU A 53 15.49 -0.55 -9.48
N SER A 54 16.39 0.33 -9.05
CA SER A 54 17.81 0.02 -8.90
C SER A 54 18.04 -1.07 -7.85
N CYS A 55 17.37 -0.96 -6.70
CA CYS A 55 17.44 -1.96 -5.64
C CYS A 55 16.87 -3.30 -6.12
N ALA A 56 15.76 -3.30 -6.85
CA ALA A 56 15.19 -4.52 -7.40
C ALA A 56 16.18 -5.25 -8.33
N LYS A 57 16.85 -4.52 -9.21
CA LYS A 57 17.92 -5.06 -10.08
C LYS A 57 19.10 -5.62 -9.27
N GLN A 58 19.56 -4.91 -8.25
CA GLN A 58 20.71 -5.32 -7.42
C GLN A 58 20.44 -6.59 -6.62
N THR A 59 19.20 -6.78 -6.17
CA THR A 59 18.82 -7.90 -5.32
C THR A 59 18.10 -9.01 -6.08
N ASN A 60 18.00 -8.89 -7.41
CA ASN A 60 17.22 -9.78 -8.27
C ASN A 60 15.75 -9.93 -7.81
N PHE A 61 15.20 -8.88 -7.21
CA PHE A 61 13.80 -8.83 -6.81
C PHE A 61 12.94 -8.43 -8.00
N HIS A 62 11.83 -9.13 -8.18
CA HIS A 62 10.88 -8.86 -9.25
C HIS A 62 9.85 -7.83 -8.77
N LEU A 63 9.88 -6.62 -9.33
CA LEU A 63 8.83 -5.64 -9.08
C LEU A 63 7.59 -6.02 -9.86
N PRO A 64 6.40 -6.05 -9.23
CA PRO A 64 5.14 -6.28 -9.94
C PRO A 64 5.00 -5.30 -11.09
N ASN A 65 4.63 -5.80 -12.26
CA ASN A 65 4.30 -4.96 -13.40
C ASN A 65 2.78 -4.79 -13.49
N PRO A 66 2.27 -3.65 -14.01
CA PRO A 66 0.83 -3.37 -14.03
C PRO A 66 -0.02 -4.33 -14.87
N ASN A 67 0.60 -5.22 -15.66
CA ASN A 67 -0.07 -6.17 -16.54
C ASN A 67 0.17 -7.62 -16.10
N GLU A 68 0.78 -7.85 -14.94
CA GLU A 68 1.12 -9.17 -14.43
C GLU A 68 0.25 -9.52 -13.25
N GLU A 69 -0.37 -10.69 -13.34
CA GLU A 69 -1.13 -11.27 -12.24
C GLU A 69 -0.18 -11.55 -11.06
N ALA A 70 -0.63 -11.28 -9.83
CA ALA A 70 0.16 -11.57 -8.66
C ALA A 70 0.45 -13.07 -8.58
N ILE A 71 1.64 -13.42 -8.10
CA ILE A 71 2.06 -14.81 -7.94
C ILE A 71 1.23 -15.43 -6.82
N GLU A 72 0.32 -16.36 -7.14
CA GLU A 72 -0.52 -17.05 -6.15
C GLU A 72 0.32 -17.86 -5.14
N ASP A 73 1.44 -18.43 -5.59
CA ASP A 73 2.35 -19.26 -4.78
C ASP A 73 3.74 -18.61 -4.67
N VAL A 74 3.91 -17.65 -3.75
CA VAL A 74 5.22 -17.06 -3.44
C VAL A 74 6.10 -18.09 -2.75
N THR A 75 7.14 -18.55 -3.43
CA THR A 75 8.14 -19.44 -2.82
C THR A 75 8.88 -18.73 -1.68
N VAL A 76 9.41 -19.48 -0.72
CA VAL A 76 10.18 -18.90 0.39
C VAL A 76 11.36 -18.09 -0.12
N ASP A 77 12.07 -18.56 -1.15
CA ASP A 77 13.18 -17.82 -1.75
C ASP A 77 12.72 -16.48 -2.36
N GLN A 78 11.56 -16.44 -3.02
CA GLN A 78 10.97 -15.20 -3.56
C GLN A 78 10.59 -14.22 -2.43
N ALA A 79 9.95 -14.70 -1.37
CA ALA A 79 9.65 -13.88 -0.19
C ALA A 79 10.94 -13.33 0.45
N MET A 80 11.98 -14.16 0.52
CA MET A 80 13.27 -13.78 1.10
C MET A 80 14.05 -12.79 0.22
N MET A 81 13.91 -12.80 -1.11
CA MET A 81 14.46 -11.75 -1.98
C MET A 81 13.88 -10.36 -1.65
N GLY A 82 12.61 -10.30 -1.26
CA GLY A 82 11.96 -9.07 -0.78
C GLY A 82 12.66 -8.46 0.44
N THR A 83 13.29 -9.28 1.29
CA THR A 83 14.04 -8.78 2.46
C THR A 83 15.27 -7.97 2.07
N CYS A 84 16.02 -8.42 1.05
CA CYS A 84 17.18 -7.70 0.56
C CYS A 84 16.81 -6.45 -0.22
N TRP A 85 15.76 -6.54 -1.04
CA TRP A 85 15.22 -5.38 -1.75
C TRP A 85 14.81 -4.27 -0.77
N ALA A 86 14.01 -4.60 0.24
CA ALA A 86 13.58 -3.63 1.25
C ALA A 86 14.77 -3.06 2.03
N LYS A 87 15.76 -3.89 2.39
CA LYS A 87 17.00 -3.42 3.02
C LYS A 87 17.74 -2.42 2.13
N CYS A 88 17.90 -2.70 0.84
CA CYS A 88 18.57 -1.80 -0.10
C CYS A 88 17.89 -0.42 -0.14
N VAL A 89 16.55 -0.39 -0.22
CA VAL A 89 15.78 0.87 -0.23
C VAL A 89 15.97 1.65 1.08
N PHE A 90 15.88 0.96 2.22
CA PHE A 90 16.03 1.59 3.55
C PHE A 90 17.45 2.09 3.80
N ASP A 91 18.47 1.36 3.34
CA ASP A 91 19.87 1.77 3.42
C ASP A 91 20.13 3.00 2.53
N HIS A 92 19.58 3.01 1.31
CA HIS A 92 19.74 4.13 0.37
C HIS A 92 19.21 5.45 0.97
N TYR A 93 18.02 5.41 1.56
CA TYR A 93 17.41 6.58 2.19
C TYR A 93 17.86 6.82 3.63
N ASN A 94 18.72 5.95 4.17
CA ASN A 94 19.21 6.00 5.54
C ASN A 94 18.04 6.11 6.55
N LEU A 95 17.08 5.18 6.48
CA LEU A 95 15.89 5.19 7.35
C LEU A 95 16.09 4.42 8.66
N MET A 96 17.18 3.68 8.78
CA MET A 96 17.49 2.81 9.91
C MET A 96 18.66 3.34 10.74
N GLU A 97 18.70 3.00 12.02
CA GLU A 97 19.84 3.22 12.93
C GLU A 97 19.97 1.98 13.80
N ASN A 98 21.18 1.41 13.94
CA ASN A 98 21.42 0.22 14.76
C ASN A 98 20.48 -0.98 14.50
N GLY A 99 19.97 -1.11 13.27
CA GLY A 99 19.07 -2.19 12.87
C GLY A 99 17.60 -1.98 13.23
N THR A 100 17.23 -0.82 13.77
CA THR A 100 15.84 -0.41 14.02
C THR A 100 15.47 0.82 13.17
N LEU A 101 14.18 1.06 13.00
CA LEU A 101 13.67 2.21 12.25
C LEU A 101 13.93 3.50 13.04
N ASP A 102 14.53 4.50 12.38
CA ASP A 102 14.78 5.81 12.98
C ASP A 102 13.73 6.82 12.49
N MET A 103 12.72 7.08 13.34
CA MET A 103 11.64 8.03 13.02
C MET A 103 12.12 9.47 12.81
N ILE A 104 13.29 9.88 13.35
CA ILE A 104 13.86 11.20 13.08
C ILE A 104 14.35 11.24 11.63
N LYS A 105 15.04 10.20 11.17
CA LYS A 105 15.51 10.09 9.78
C LYS A 105 14.34 9.97 8.80
N VAL A 106 13.31 9.18 9.12
CA VAL A 106 12.08 9.08 8.32
C VAL A 106 11.43 10.46 8.15
N ARG A 107 11.22 11.22 9.24
CA ARG A 107 10.68 12.58 9.15
C ARG A 107 11.56 13.50 8.30
N SER A 108 12.88 13.39 8.42
CA SER A 108 13.83 14.17 7.62
C SER A 108 13.72 13.86 6.12
N TYR A 109 13.58 12.58 5.77
CA TYR A 109 13.38 12.14 4.38
C TYR A 109 12.13 12.76 3.75
N TYR A 110 10.95 12.56 4.37
CA TYR A 110 9.69 13.04 3.80
C TYR A 110 9.65 14.57 3.72
N LYS A 111 10.13 15.29 4.74
CA LYS A 111 10.22 16.75 4.70
C LYS A 111 11.15 17.28 3.62
N ARG A 112 12.17 16.51 3.23
CA ARG A 112 13.14 16.93 2.21
C ARG A 112 12.61 16.68 0.80
N TYR A 113 12.09 15.49 0.55
CA TYR A 113 11.79 15.02 -0.81
C TYR A 113 10.31 15.12 -1.18
N HIS A 114 9.40 15.21 -0.20
CA HIS A 114 7.95 15.23 -0.41
C HIS A 114 7.27 16.52 0.07
N LYS A 115 8.04 17.60 0.31
CA LYS A 115 7.55 18.90 0.80
C LYS A 115 6.44 19.54 -0.04
N THR A 116 6.35 19.20 -1.33
CA THR A 116 5.33 19.73 -2.25
C THR A 116 4.04 18.94 -2.20
N ASP A 117 4.01 17.85 -1.43
CA ASP A 117 2.86 16.98 -1.25
C ASP A 117 2.62 16.69 0.24
N PRO A 118 2.08 17.68 0.98
CA PRO A 118 1.93 17.58 2.43
C PRO A 118 0.94 16.50 2.87
N GLU A 119 -0.03 16.14 2.02
CA GLU A 119 -1.01 15.08 2.32
C GLU A 119 -0.34 13.70 2.24
N TYR A 120 0.49 13.46 1.22
CA TYR A 120 1.30 12.25 1.12
C TYR A 120 2.32 12.14 2.25
N GLU A 121 3.05 13.21 2.53
CA GLU A 121 3.99 13.27 3.65
C GLU A 121 3.28 12.88 4.95
N THR A 122 2.13 13.47 5.24
CA THR A 122 1.39 13.23 6.47
C THR A 122 0.98 11.75 6.60
N GLU A 123 0.39 11.17 5.55
CA GLU A 123 -0.07 9.79 5.59
C GLU A 123 1.08 8.77 5.67
N MET A 124 2.19 9.01 4.96
CA MET A 124 3.38 8.17 5.10
C MET A 124 3.97 8.22 6.50
N LEU A 125 4.09 9.42 7.09
CA LEU A 125 4.60 9.55 8.47
C LEU A 125 3.68 8.85 9.49
N ASN A 126 2.36 8.95 9.31
CA ASN A 126 1.39 8.23 10.14
C ASN A 126 1.54 6.70 10.00
N ALA A 127 1.75 6.20 8.78
CA ALA A 127 1.98 4.78 8.52
C ALA A 127 3.28 4.29 9.18
N TYR A 128 4.40 5.02 9.02
CA TYR A 128 5.66 4.68 9.67
C TYR A 128 5.56 4.71 11.19
N GLU A 129 4.86 5.67 11.79
CA GLU A 129 4.67 5.74 13.25
C GLU A 129 3.91 4.52 13.79
N LYS A 130 2.82 4.13 13.12
CA LYS A 130 2.06 2.91 13.48
C LYS A 130 2.96 1.68 13.40
N CYS A 131 3.73 1.55 12.32
CA CYS A 131 4.60 0.41 12.11
C CYS A 131 5.79 0.38 13.05
N HIS A 132 6.35 1.53 13.41
CA HIS A 132 7.43 1.64 14.39
C HIS A 132 7.05 0.98 15.71
N SER A 133 5.84 1.27 16.22
CA SER A 133 5.35 0.68 17.49
C SER A 133 5.04 -0.82 17.44
N LEU A 134 4.87 -1.39 16.23
CA LEU A 134 4.44 -2.78 16.03
C LEU A 134 5.59 -3.70 15.56
N THR A 135 6.69 -3.13 15.07
CA THR A 135 7.69 -3.86 14.28
C THR A 135 8.76 -4.56 15.11
N GLU A 136 9.10 -4.11 16.33
CA GLU A 136 10.09 -4.82 17.16
C GLU A 136 9.59 -6.23 17.52
N THR A 137 8.40 -6.33 18.10
CA THR A 137 7.78 -7.62 18.46
C THR A 137 7.46 -8.48 17.24
N ALA A 138 6.95 -7.89 16.14
CA ALA A 138 6.63 -8.63 14.92
C ALA A 138 7.88 -9.17 14.21
N THR A 139 8.99 -8.41 14.23
CA THR A 139 10.28 -8.85 13.67
C THR A 139 10.85 -10.01 14.48
N GLU A 140 10.83 -9.92 15.80
CA GLU A 140 11.27 -11.02 16.67
C GLU A 140 10.41 -12.28 16.47
N GLN A 141 9.09 -12.14 16.38
CA GLN A 141 8.19 -13.26 16.11
C GLN A 141 8.45 -13.90 14.74
N PHE A 142 8.56 -13.10 13.67
CA PHE A 142 8.86 -13.61 12.34
C PHE A 142 10.22 -14.34 12.29
N LEU A 143 11.25 -13.77 12.89
CA LEU A 143 12.58 -14.38 12.99
C LEU A 143 12.60 -15.67 13.83
N SER A 144 11.65 -15.82 14.75
CA SER A 144 11.52 -17.03 15.58
C SER A 144 10.88 -18.20 14.85
N LEU A 145 10.23 -17.98 13.69
CA LEU A 145 9.60 -19.03 12.90
C LEU A 145 10.66 -20.03 12.39
N PRO A 146 10.49 -21.36 12.63
CA PRO A 146 11.49 -22.37 12.27
C PRO A 146 11.87 -22.37 10.78
N ILE A 147 10.90 -22.09 9.90
CA ILE A 147 11.10 -21.95 8.46
C ILE A 147 12.09 -20.81 8.21
N VAL A 148 11.81 -19.60 8.69
CA VAL A 148 12.68 -18.41 8.53
C VAL A 148 14.07 -18.65 9.15
N ARG A 149 14.14 -19.32 10.30
CA ARG A 149 15.41 -19.64 10.97
C ARG A 149 16.29 -20.58 10.15
N THR A 150 15.69 -21.45 9.34
CA THR A 150 16.39 -22.38 8.45
C THR A 150 16.90 -21.67 7.18
N PHE A 151 16.19 -20.63 6.72
CA PHE A 151 16.58 -19.78 5.60
C PHE A 151 17.46 -18.58 6.01
N GLY A 152 17.60 -18.28 7.30
CA GLY A 152 18.58 -17.33 7.86
C GLY A 152 20.04 -17.77 7.71
N THR A 153 20.30 -18.83 6.94
CA THR A 153 21.63 -19.16 6.43
C THR A 153 22.14 -18.02 5.55
N ALA A 154 23.45 -17.79 5.56
CA ALA A 154 24.16 -16.55 5.19
C ALA A 154 23.88 -15.87 3.82
N LYS A 155 22.92 -16.35 3.02
CA LYS A 155 22.57 -15.80 1.71
C LYS A 155 21.55 -14.65 1.72
N PHE A 156 20.72 -14.50 2.75
CA PHE A 156 19.60 -13.54 2.74
C PHE A 156 19.74 -12.44 3.80
N CYS A 157 19.08 -11.31 3.54
CA CYS A 157 19.12 -10.13 4.40
C CYS A 157 18.22 -10.30 5.63
N LYS A 158 18.47 -9.52 6.69
CA LYS A 158 17.56 -9.48 7.84
C LYS A 158 16.19 -8.92 7.39
N PRO A 159 15.07 -9.52 7.83
CA PRO A 159 13.73 -9.17 7.36
C PRO A 159 13.15 -7.90 7.98
N THR A 160 13.86 -7.23 8.90
CA THR A 160 13.35 -6.05 9.61
C THR A 160 12.82 -4.98 8.65
N SER A 161 13.60 -4.61 7.62
CA SER A 161 13.19 -3.59 6.64
C SER A 161 11.98 -4.02 5.82
N SER A 162 11.86 -5.28 5.42
CA SER A 162 10.69 -5.76 4.68
C SER A 162 9.44 -5.81 5.54
N ILE A 163 9.54 -6.20 6.81
CA ILE A 163 8.41 -6.20 7.75
C ILE A 163 7.90 -4.77 7.96
N ILE A 164 8.81 -3.80 8.15
CA ILE A 164 8.43 -2.39 8.25
C ILE A 164 7.79 -1.92 6.94
N MET A 165 8.40 -2.21 5.78
CA MET A 165 7.89 -1.81 4.46
C MET A 165 6.46 -2.33 4.23
N SER A 166 6.22 -3.63 4.42
CA SER A 166 4.90 -4.24 4.25
C SER A 166 3.86 -3.60 5.18
N CYS A 167 4.21 -3.37 6.44
CA CYS A 167 3.33 -2.68 7.37
C CYS A 167 2.99 -1.25 6.90
N VAL A 168 3.99 -0.51 6.38
CA VAL A 168 3.80 0.87 5.91
C VAL A 168 2.92 0.89 4.66
N ILE A 169 3.17 0.02 3.69
CA ILE A 169 2.35 -0.12 2.48
C ILE A 169 0.91 -0.43 2.87
N TYR A 170 0.68 -1.39 3.77
CA TYR A 170 -0.64 -1.72 4.27
C TYR A 170 -1.33 -0.50 4.88
N ASN A 171 -0.67 0.20 5.81
CA ASN A 171 -1.28 1.33 6.51
C ASN A 171 -1.53 2.53 5.59
N PHE A 172 -0.59 2.84 4.70
CA PHE A 172 -0.73 3.92 3.73
C PHE A 172 -1.85 3.65 2.74
N PHE A 173 -1.97 2.41 2.25
CA PHE A 173 -3.06 2.06 1.35
C PHE A 173 -4.43 2.30 1.99
N HIS A 174 -4.60 1.88 3.25
CA HIS A 174 -5.84 2.07 3.99
C HIS A 174 -6.14 3.54 4.34
N SER A 175 -5.13 4.40 4.37
CA SER A 175 -5.28 5.85 4.56
C SER A 175 -5.05 6.66 3.28
N CYS A 176 -5.07 6.02 2.11
CA CYS A 176 -4.74 6.65 0.84
C CYS A 176 -5.55 7.95 0.62
N PRO A 177 -4.88 9.08 0.39
CA PRO A 177 -5.54 10.35 0.09
C PRO A 177 -6.49 10.28 -1.10
N LYS A 178 -7.63 10.97 -1.01
CA LYS A 178 -8.68 10.91 -2.05
C LYS A 178 -8.19 11.40 -3.41
N ASN A 179 -7.33 12.41 -3.44
CA ASN A 179 -6.73 12.96 -4.66
C ASN A 179 -5.72 12.00 -5.33
N ARG A 180 -5.24 10.99 -4.60
CA ARG A 180 -4.29 9.96 -5.07
C ARG A 180 -4.98 8.67 -5.45
N TRP A 181 -6.24 8.51 -5.06
CA TRP A 181 -7.04 7.34 -5.40
C TRP A 181 -7.53 7.43 -6.84
N SER A 182 -7.30 6.37 -7.62
CA SER A 182 -7.73 6.29 -9.01
C SER A 182 -9.26 6.26 -9.13
N ASN A 183 -9.79 6.99 -10.11
CA ASN A 183 -11.24 7.04 -10.39
C ASN A 183 -11.72 5.93 -11.33
N THR A 184 -10.90 4.93 -11.62
CA THR A 184 -11.33 3.76 -12.39
C THR A 184 -12.40 2.96 -11.63
N THR A 185 -13.28 2.28 -12.37
CA THR A 185 -14.35 1.47 -11.78
C THR A 185 -13.79 0.43 -10.81
N GLU A 186 -12.74 -0.29 -11.21
CA GLU A 186 -12.00 -1.25 -10.39
C GLU A 186 -11.58 -0.63 -9.05
N CYS A 187 -10.90 0.52 -9.07
CA CYS A 187 -10.43 1.14 -7.84
C CYS A 187 -11.58 1.70 -6.98
N GLN A 188 -12.68 2.17 -7.56
CA GLN A 188 -13.84 2.58 -6.77
C GLN A 188 -14.53 1.38 -6.10
N GLU A 189 -14.59 0.24 -6.78
CA GLU A 189 -15.11 -1.01 -6.23
C GLU A 189 -14.21 -1.55 -5.11
N THR A 190 -12.88 -1.55 -5.32
CA THR A 190 -11.88 -1.90 -4.31
C THR A 190 -11.96 -1.00 -3.07
N LEU A 191 -12.11 0.33 -3.25
CA LEU A 191 -12.29 1.26 -2.13
C LEU A 191 -13.57 0.97 -1.34
N ALA A 192 -14.67 0.71 -2.05
CA ALA A 192 -15.95 0.39 -1.43
C ALA A 192 -15.89 -0.95 -0.69
N PHE A 193 -15.17 -1.93 -1.25
CA PHE A 193 -14.92 -3.22 -0.65
C PHE A 193 -14.10 -3.09 0.63
N ALA A 194 -12.91 -2.49 0.58
CA ALA A 194 -12.02 -2.28 1.73
C ALA A 194 -12.72 -1.57 2.90
N LYS A 195 -13.60 -0.59 2.60
CA LYS A 195 -14.37 0.14 3.62
C LYS A 195 -15.47 -0.69 4.28
N ARG A 196 -16.07 -1.65 3.57
CA ARG A 196 -17.23 -2.42 4.05
C ARG A 196 -16.86 -3.81 4.57
N CYS A 197 -15.78 -4.38 4.05
CA CYS A 197 -15.31 -5.74 4.32
C CYS A 197 -13.99 -5.67 5.08
N LYS A 198 -14.07 -5.34 6.38
CA LYS A 198 -12.89 -5.29 7.24
C LYS A 198 -12.21 -6.67 7.30
N ASP A 199 -10.88 -6.66 7.29
CA ASP A 199 -10.04 -7.85 7.48
C ASP A 199 -10.18 -8.94 6.40
N VAL A 200 -10.80 -8.61 5.24
CA VAL A 200 -10.94 -9.54 4.11
C VAL A 200 -9.82 -9.39 3.09
N LEU A 201 -9.27 -8.18 2.91
CA LEU A 201 -8.07 -7.95 2.12
C LEU A 201 -6.86 -8.39 2.96
N THR A 202 -6.51 -9.66 2.84
CA THR A 202 -5.38 -10.26 3.58
C THR A 202 -4.05 -10.14 2.85
N THR A 203 -4.06 -9.68 1.60
CA THR A 203 -2.97 -9.95 0.63
C THR A 203 -2.17 -8.70 0.24
N MET A 204 -1.97 -7.76 1.18
CA MET A 204 -1.02 -6.65 1.01
C MET A 204 0.32 -6.89 1.70
#